data_AF-A0A9W4IP74-F1
#
_entry.id   AF-A0A9W4IP74-F1
#
_cell.length_a   1.000
_cell.length_b   1.000
_cell.length_c   1.000
_cell.angle_alpha   90.00
_cell.angle_beta   90.00
_cell.angle_gamma   90.00
#
_symmetry.space_group_name_H-M   'P 1'
#
loop_
_entity.id
_entity.type
_entity.pdbx_description
1 polymer ?
#
loop_
_entity_poly.entity_id
_entity_poly.type
_entity_poly.pdbx_seq_one_letter_code
_entity_poly.pdbx_strand_id
1 'polypeptide(L)'
;MVIEDSKKTPWRRMCDNKADLIERNLEIDGFRYWGITMYRTTYKSDADWAKLLDRFMGSVRTELEKDDGLDMLDSFRPVVTEDVHRFDGATPDQIRNDFKEWARMACETE
;
A
#
# COMPACT_ATOMS: atom_id res chain seq x y z
N MET A 1 -11.20 25.02 -12.26
CA MET A 1 -10.40 23.82 -11.92
C MET A 1 -8.96 24.19 -12.18
N VAL A 2 -8.17 24.44 -11.15
CA VAL A 2 -6.73 24.70 -11.32
C VAL A 2 -6.09 23.37 -11.69
N ILE A 3 -5.48 23.30 -12.86
CA ILE A 3 -4.68 22.16 -13.27
C ILE A 3 -3.31 22.41 -12.67
N GLU A 4 -2.98 21.70 -11.61
CA GLU A 4 -1.67 21.75 -10.96
C GLU A 4 -0.73 20.79 -11.68
N ASP A 5 0.47 21.26 -12.02
CA ASP A 5 1.51 20.44 -12.61
C ASP A 5 2.20 19.58 -11.54
N SER A 6 2.66 18.40 -11.95
CA SER A 6 3.38 17.48 -11.06
C SER A 6 4.69 18.10 -10.56
N LYS A 7 4.98 17.96 -9.26
CA LYS A 7 6.24 18.44 -8.66
C LYS A 7 7.43 17.62 -9.18
N LYS A 8 7.22 16.31 -9.36
CA LYS A 8 8.23 15.34 -9.80
C LYS A 8 8.38 15.31 -11.33
N THR A 9 7.28 15.51 -12.06
CA THR A 9 7.26 15.47 -13.53
C THR A 9 6.54 16.69 -14.13
N PRO A 10 7.16 17.89 -14.17
CA PRO A 10 6.48 19.16 -14.47
C PRO A 10 5.79 19.26 -15.84
N TRP A 11 6.09 18.35 -16.77
CA TRP A 11 5.41 18.23 -18.07
C TRP A 11 4.12 17.40 -18.04
N ARG A 12 3.69 16.93 -16.87
CA ARG A 12 2.43 16.21 -16.63
C ARG A 12 1.63 16.89 -15.53
N ARG A 13 0.32 16.67 -15.53
CA ARG A 13 -0.56 17.12 -14.45
C ARG A 13 -0.24 16.31 -13.19
N MET A 14 -0.31 16.93 -12.02
CA MET A 14 -0.12 16.28 -10.73
C MET A 14 -1.03 15.06 -10.56
N CYS A 15 -2.28 15.14 -11.02
CA CYS A 15 -3.22 14.01 -10.95
C CYS A 15 -2.85 12.81 -11.83
N ASP A 16 -1.91 12.97 -12.77
CA ASP A 16 -1.42 11.90 -13.63
C ASP A 16 -0.13 11.26 -13.07
N ASN A 17 0.39 11.75 -11.94
CA ASN A 17 1.55 11.23 -11.23
C ASN A 17 1.09 10.57 -9.92
N LYS A 18 1.27 9.25 -9.77
CA LYS A 18 0.77 8.52 -8.60
C LYS A 18 1.53 8.90 -7.32
N ALA A 19 2.82 9.19 -7.43
CA ALA A 19 3.63 9.58 -6.28
C ALA A 19 3.19 10.92 -5.70
N ASP A 20 2.92 11.90 -6.55
CA ASP A 20 2.37 13.20 -6.12
C ASP A 20 0.97 13.05 -5.51
N LEU A 21 0.13 12.16 -6.04
CA LEU A 21 -1.19 11.88 -5.44
C LEU A 21 -1.06 11.28 -4.04
N ILE A 22 -0.17 10.31 -3.85
CA ILE A 22 0.06 9.69 -2.53
C ILE A 22 0.59 10.74 -1.56
N GLU A 23 1.62 11.50 -1.94
CA GLU A 23 2.22 12.54 -1.11
C GLU A 23 1.17 13.59 -0.69
N ARG A 24 0.35 14.05 -1.65
CA ARG A 24 -0.72 15.01 -1.37
C ARG A 24 -1.77 14.45 -0.42
N ASN A 25 -2.18 13.19 -0.58
CA ASN A 25 -3.16 12.57 0.31
C ASN A 25 -2.60 12.41 1.73
N LEU A 26 -1.33 12.01 1.85
CA LEU A 26 -0.64 11.97 3.14
C LEU A 26 -0.62 13.34 3.83
N GLU A 27 -0.30 14.40 3.09
CA GLU A 27 -0.30 15.77 3.62
C GLU A 27 -1.70 16.24 4.04
N ILE A 28 -2.73 16.01 3.21
CA ILE A 28 -4.12 16.40 3.50
C ILE A 28 -4.67 15.66 4.72
N ASP A 29 -4.39 14.37 4.82
CA ASP A 29 -4.92 13.52 5.87
C ASP A 29 -4.05 13.51 7.14
N GLY A 30 -2.86 14.13 7.09
CA GLY A 30 -1.94 14.24 8.21
C GLY A 30 -1.16 12.96 8.54
N PHE A 31 -1.02 12.05 7.57
CA PHE A 31 -0.31 10.78 7.74
C PHE A 31 1.14 10.86 7.29
N ARG A 32 2.01 10.06 7.92
CA ARG A 32 3.43 9.99 7.56
C ARG A 32 3.74 8.78 6.69
N TYR A 33 3.01 7.69 6.89
CA TYR A 33 3.26 6.43 6.22
C TYR A 33 2.08 6.06 5.32
N TRP A 34 2.37 5.32 4.25
CA TRP A 34 1.36 4.79 3.35
C TRP A 34 1.64 3.33 3.05
N GLY A 35 0.63 2.58 2.66
CA GLY A 35 0.81 1.16 2.40
C GLY A 35 -0.49 0.47 2.01
N ILE A 36 -0.43 -0.85 2.06
CA ILE A 36 -1.57 -1.72 1.89
C ILE A 36 -1.51 -2.83 2.92
N THR A 37 -2.68 -3.22 3.45
CA THR A 37 -2.81 -4.38 4.34
C THR A 37 -3.16 -5.60 3.50
N MET A 38 -2.33 -6.63 3.56
CA MET A 38 -2.49 -7.89 2.84
C MET A 38 -2.71 -9.03 3.84
N TYR A 39 -3.75 -9.82 3.60
CA TYR A 39 -4.05 -11.01 4.39
C TYR A 39 -3.71 -12.26 3.59
N ARG A 40 -2.86 -13.11 4.16
CA ARG A 40 -2.60 -14.42 3.57
C ARG A 40 -3.69 -15.39 4.01
N THR A 41 -4.44 -15.92 3.04
CA THR A 41 -5.56 -16.85 3.30
C THR A 41 -5.31 -18.26 2.77
N THR A 42 -4.17 -18.49 2.13
CA THR A 42 -3.78 -19.82 1.65
C THR A 42 -2.34 -20.11 2.04
N TYR A 43 -2.13 -21.29 2.61
CA TYR A 43 -0.86 -21.69 3.22
C TYR A 43 -0.25 -22.93 2.55
N LYS A 44 -0.61 -23.19 1.29
CA LYS A 44 -0.13 -24.37 0.54
C LYS A 44 1.37 -24.33 0.21
N SER A 45 1.96 -23.14 0.11
CA SER A 45 3.36 -22.94 -0.30
C SER A 45 3.87 -21.59 0.17
N ASP A 46 4.83 -21.61 1.11
CA ASP A 46 5.53 -20.38 1.53
C ASP A 46 6.42 -19.81 0.42
N ALA A 47 6.97 -20.68 -0.42
CA ALA A 47 7.81 -20.27 -1.54
C ALA A 47 7.02 -19.45 -2.58
N ASP A 48 5.77 -19.85 -2.87
CA ASP A 48 4.94 -19.10 -3.82
C ASP A 48 4.41 -17.81 -3.21
N TRP A 49 4.13 -17.80 -1.91
CA TRP A 49 3.80 -16.58 -1.17
C TRP A 49 4.97 -15.58 -1.20
N ALA A 50 6.19 -16.03 -0.91
CA ALA A 50 7.38 -15.19 -0.97
C ALA A 50 7.60 -14.60 -2.37
N LYS A 51 7.40 -15.39 -3.44
CA LYS A 51 7.46 -14.91 -4.83
C LYS A 51 6.38 -13.87 -5.14
N LEU A 52 5.18 -14.00 -4.57
CA LEU A 52 4.12 -13.01 -4.73
C LEU A 52 4.53 -11.68 -4.10
N LEU A 53 5.03 -11.71 -2.86
CA LEU A 53 5.49 -10.50 -2.17
C LEU A 53 6.66 -9.83 -2.90
N ASP A 54 7.62 -10.61 -3.39
CA ASP A 54 8.75 -10.10 -4.19
C ASP A 54 8.26 -9.40 -5.48
N ARG A 55 7.36 -10.05 -6.23
CA ARG A 55 6.75 -9.45 -7.44
C ARG A 55 5.92 -8.20 -7.13
N PHE A 56 5.20 -8.19 -6.03
CA PHE A 56 4.43 -7.04 -5.58
C PHE A 56 5.36 -5.85 -5.29
N MET A 57 6.41 -6.06 -4.49
CA MET A 57 7.39 -5.02 -4.17
C MET A 57 8.12 -4.52 -5.42
N GLY A 58 8.50 -5.42 -6.32
CA GLY A 58 9.10 -5.05 -7.62
C GLY A 58 8.15 -4.21 -8.48
N SER A 59 6.85 -4.51 -8.46
CA SER A 59 5.84 -3.74 -9.19
C SER A 59 5.64 -2.35 -8.59
N VAL A 60 5.57 -2.22 -7.26
CA VAL A 60 5.50 -0.93 -6.57
C VAL A 60 6.68 -0.04 -6.96
N ARG A 61 7.90 -0.59 -6.90
CA ARG A 61 9.11 0.13 -7.31
C ARG A 61 9.04 0.59 -8.77
N THR A 62 8.64 -0.30 -9.67
CA THR A 62 8.53 -0.01 -11.11
C THR A 62 7.50 1.08 -11.39
N GLU A 63 6.37 1.07 -10.68
CA GLU A 63 5.33 2.10 -10.84
C GLU A 63 5.77 3.46 -10.28
N LEU A 64 6.45 3.48 -9.14
CA LEU A 64 7.00 4.73 -8.58
C LEU A 64 8.12 5.32 -9.44
N GLU A 65 8.98 4.49 -10.02
CA GLU A 65 10.07 4.93 -10.90
C GLU A 65 9.55 5.66 -12.14
N LYS A 66 8.42 5.22 -12.72
CA LYS A 66 7.78 5.90 -13.87
C LYS A 66 7.31 7.33 -13.57
N ASP A 67 7.08 7.60 -12.28
CA ASP A 67 6.54 8.85 -11.76
C ASP A 67 7.61 9.67 -11.00
N ASP A 68 8.89 9.31 -11.15
CA ASP A 68 10.03 9.92 -10.43
C ASP A 68 9.82 9.98 -8.90
N GLY A 69 9.14 8.96 -8.36
CA GLY A 69 8.66 8.89 -6.98
C GLY A 69 9.34 7.83 -6.12
N LEU A 70 10.58 7.45 -6.42
CA LEU A 70 11.30 6.41 -5.67
C LEU A 70 11.55 6.79 -4.20
N ASP A 71 11.57 8.09 -3.89
CA ASP A 71 11.63 8.64 -2.54
C ASP A 71 10.44 8.19 -1.67
N MET A 72 9.27 7.95 -2.27
CA MET A 72 8.07 7.47 -1.57
C MET A 72 8.24 6.08 -0.96
N LEU A 73 9.25 5.30 -1.38
CA LEU A 73 9.56 4.00 -0.76
C LEU A 73 10.00 4.14 0.70
N ASP A 74 10.56 5.30 1.11
CA ASP A 74 11.01 5.53 2.48
C ASP A 74 9.85 5.55 3.49
N SER A 75 8.68 6.00 3.05
CA SER A 75 7.43 6.03 3.83
C SER A 75 6.49 4.86 3.55
N PHE A 76 6.83 3.97 2.61
CA PHE A 76 6.01 2.82 2.26
C PHE A 76 6.10 1.72 3.34
N ARG A 77 4.96 1.39 3.95
CA ARG A 77 4.80 0.41 5.04
C ARG A 77 3.62 -0.54 4.74
N PRO A 78 3.81 -1.52 3.84
CA PRO A 78 2.80 -2.55 3.66
C PRO A 78 2.72 -3.40 4.94
N VAL A 79 1.50 -3.77 5.32
CA VAL A 79 1.25 -4.64 6.47
C VAL A 79 0.84 -6.00 5.94
N VAL A 80 1.54 -7.04 6.35
CA VAL A 80 1.26 -8.41 5.95
C VAL A 80 0.80 -9.18 7.19
N THR A 81 -0.45 -9.62 7.19
CA THR A 81 -1.04 -10.41 8.27
C THR A 81 -1.02 -11.89 7.87
N GLU A 82 -0.19 -12.66 8.57
CA GLU A 82 -0.02 -14.10 8.38
C GLU A 82 -0.28 -14.82 9.71
N ASP A 83 -1.44 -15.45 9.80
CA ASP A 83 -1.80 -16.34 10.89
C ASP A 83 -2.59 -17.50 10.30
N VAL A 84 -1.91 -18.64 10.12
CA VAL A 84 -2.50 -19.84 9.52
C VAL A 84 -3.71 -20.35 10.31
N HIS A 85 -3.71 -20.21 11.63
CA HIS A 85 -4.80 -20.68 12.47
C HIS A 85 -6.05 -19.80 12.35
N ARG A 86 -5.87 -18.52 12.03
CA ARG A 86 -6.96 -17.56 11.88
C ARG A 86 -7.44 -17.43 10.44
N PHE A 87 -6.55 -17.56 9.45
CA PHE A 87 -6.82 -17.12 8.08
C PHE A 87 -6.74 -18.22 7.02
N ASP A 88 -6.29 -19.44 7.32
CA ASP A 88 -6.30 -20.50 6.30
C ASP A 88 -7.74 -20.83 5.89
N GLY A 89 -8.05 -20.61 4.61
CA GLY A 89 -9.41 -20.75 4.08
C GLY A 89 -10.40 -19.67 4.53
N ALA A 90 -9.94 -18.55 5.10
CA ALA A 90 -10.83 -17.48 5.54
C ALA A 90 -11.64 -16.88 4.38
N THR A 91 -12.91 -16.58 4.66
CA THR A 91 -13.82 -15.93 3.71
C THR A 91 -13.59 -14.42 3.65
N PRO A 92 -14.01 -13.75 2.55
CA PRO A 92 -13.95 -12.31 2.47
C PRO A 92 -14.66 -11.59 3.63
N ASP A 93 -15.74 -12.16 4.18
CA ASP A 93 -16.46 -11.58 5.32
C ASP A 93 -15.62 -11.61 6.60
N GLN A 94 -14.91 -12.72 6.86
CA GLN A 94 -14.01 -12.85 8.00
C GLN A 94 -12.84 -11.85 7.90
N ILE A 95 -12.24 -11.72 6.71
CA ILE A 95 -11.16 -10.75 6.47
C ILE A 95 -11.66 -9.31 6.64
N ARG A 96 -12.86 -8.97 6.14
CA ARG A 96 -13.42 -7.62 6.33
C ARG A 96 -13.69 -7.30 7.80
N ASN A 97 -14.11 -8.28 8.59
CA ASN A 97 -14.32 -8.08 10.03
C ASN A 97 -12.99 -7.86 10.76
N ASP A 98 -11.97 -8.66 10.46
CA ASP A 98 -10.64 -8.48 11.07
C ASP A 98 -9.98 -7.16 10.65
N PHE A 99 -10.10 -6.79 9.37
CA PHE A 99 -9.59 -5.52 8.87
C PHE A 99 -10.21 -4.31 9.58
N LYS A 100 -11.52 -4.34 9.91
CA LYS A 100 -12.16 -3.25 10.66
C LYS A 100 -11.54 -3.07 12.05
N GLU A 101 -11.25 -4.18 12.74
CA GLU A 101 -10.62 -4.14 14.05
C GLU A 101 -9.16 -3.66 13.95
N TRP A 102 -8.41 -4.20 12.99
CA TRP A 102 -7.04 -3.76 12.69
C TRP A 102 -7.00 -2.26 12.37
N ALA A 103 -7.88 -1.77 11.50
CA ALA A 103 -7.90 -0.37 11.07
C ALA A 103 -8.18 0.57 12.25
N ARG A 104 -9.08 0.18 13.16
CA ARG A 104 -9.34 0.93 14.39
C ARG A 104 -8.06 1.06 15.23
N MET A 105 -7.34 -0.04 15.44
CA MET A 105 -6.10 -0.05 16.22
C MET A 105 -4.96 0.71 15.54
N ALA A 106 -4.83 0.58 14.21
CA ALA A 106 -3.77 1.25 13.45
C ALA A 106 -3.89 2.78 13.52
N CYS A 107 -5.11 3.32 13.40
CA CYS A 107 -5.35 4.76 13.52
C CYS A 107 -5.08 5.31 14.93
N GLU A 108 -5.14 4.48 15.99
CA GLU A 108 -4.83 4.90 17.36
C GLU A 108 -3.32 4.97 17.65
N THR A 109 -2.50 4.33 16.81
CA THR A 109 -1.04 4.20 17.00
C THR A 109 -0.20 5.12 16.11
N GLU A 110 -0.85 5.90 15.26
CA GLU A 110 -0.23 6.88 14.36
C GLU A 110 -0.31 8.30 14.95
#